data_AF-A0A5B8NSV7-F1
#
_entry.id   AF-A0A5B8NSV7-F1
#
_cell.length_a   1.000
_cell.length_b   1.000
_cell.length_c   1.000
_cell.angle_alpha   90.00
_cell.angle_beta   90.00
_cell.angle_gamma   90.00
#
_symmetry.space_group_name_H-M   'P 1'
#
loop_
_entity.id
_entity.type
_entity.pdbx_description
1 polymer ?
#
loop_
_entity_poly.entity_id
_entity_poly.type
_entity_poly.pdbx_seq_one_letter_code
_entity_poly.pdbx_strand_id
1 'polypeptide(L)'
;MFDENLYTKLAFNCPIKDRFEQGYWSDVTLSWPGTVKKTTNSNFGLEQEYAVMLSLWEAGFHDMPKPIQLKDDGDSIVMAEILYGTPLEELLTLVEAGEIPKFLFKHILDILREVLERFWATGFAHNDLHTNNILIGVDQVGNWRVWLIDFGTSLQGDPEKDKTQMRRFFDDL
;
A
#
# COMPACT_ATOMS: atom_id res chain seq x y z
N MET A 1 7.22 14.46 -21.18
CA MET A 1 6.89 15.42 -20.12
C MET A 1 5.55 14.97 -19.58
N PHE A 2 5.51 14.35 -18.41
CA PHE A 2 4.26 13.87 -17.83
C PHE A 2 3.38 15.09 -17.50
N ASP A 3 2.09 14.98 -17.78
CA ASP A 3 1.14 16.03 -17.48
C ASP A 3 1.01 16.14 -15.95
N GLU A 4 1.55 17.22 -15.36
CA GLU A 4 1.41 17.54 -13.93
C GLU A 4 -0.06 17.47 -13.50
N ASN A 5 -1.01 17.70 -14.43
CA ASN A 5 -2.44 17.61 -14.21
C ASN A 5 -2.92 16.20 -13.86
N LEU A 6 -2.30 15.14 -14.40
CA LEU A 6 -2.76 13.77 -14.20
C LEU A 6 -2.37 13.20 -12.82
N TYR A 7 -1.13 13.45 -12.40
CA TYR A 7 -0.73 13.20 -11.01
C TYR A 7 -1.52 14.08 -10.05
N THR A 8 -1.78 15.34 -10.42
CA THR A 8 -2.59 16.23 -9.59
C THR A 8 -4.01 15.67 -9.40
N LYS A 9 -4.63 15.12 -10.44
CA LYS A 9 -5.94 14.45 -10.33
C LYS A 9 -5.91 13.24 -9.41
N LEU A 10 -4.86 12.41 -9.45
CA LEU A 10 -4.72 11.23 -8.59
C LEU A 10 -4.39 11.60 -7.14
N ALA A 11 -3.49 12.54 -6.93
CA ALA A 11 -3.04 12.93 -5.59
C ALA A 11 -4.01 13.89 -4.88
N PHE A 12 -4.71 14.77 -5.58
CA PHE A 12 -5.51 15.83 -4.95
C PHE A 12 -7.02 15.63 -4.98
N ASN A 13 -7.53 14.53 -5.56
CA ASN A 13 -8.94 14.17 -5.38
C ASN A 13 -9.26 13.64 -3.97
N CYS A 14 -8.24 13.29 -3.18
CA CYS A 14 -8.38 12.95 -1.76
C CYS A 14 -7.51 13.91 -0.91
N PRO A 15 -8.11 14.82 -0.11
CA PRO A 15 -7.37 15.67 0.82
C PRO A 15 -6.45 14.85 1.73
N ILE A 16 -5.26 15.36 2.07
CA ILE A 16 -4.29 14.62 2.93
C ILE A 16 -4.92 14.06 4.21
N LYS A 17 -5.86 14.79 4.81
CA LYS A 17 -6.63 14.35 5.99
C LYS A 17 -7.56 13.15 5.74
N ASP A 18 -8.02 12.98 4.51
CA ASP A 18 -8.94 11.94 4.06
C ASP A 18 -8.16 10.74 3.47
N ARG A 19 -6.87 10.92 3.14
CA ARG A 19 -5.92 9.82 2.85
C ARG A 19 -5.57 9.00 4.09
N PHE A 20 -5.84 9.53 5.28
CA PHE A 20 -5.68 8.84 6.54
C PHE A 20 -7.03 8.24 6.92
N GLU A 21 -7.13 6.92 6.77
CA GLU A 21 -8.38 6.21 7.01
C GLU A 21 -8.61 5.97 8.50
N GLN A 22 -9.85 6.19 8.91
CA GLN A 22 -10.44 5.48 10.05
C GLN A 22 -10.87 4.10 9.54
N GLY A 23 -9.99 3.11 9.66
CA GLY A 23 -10.30 1.74 9.31
C GLY A 23 -11.19 1.07 10.36
N TYR A 24 -11.86 -0.01 9.98
CA TYR A 24 -12.71 -0.77 10.91
C TYR A 24 -11.92 -1.33 12.11
N TRP A 25 -10.64 -1.67 11.91
CA TRP A 25 -9.78 -2.29 12.91
C TRP A 25 -8.70 -1.36 13.47
N SER A 26 -8.32 -0.33 12.72
CA SER A 26 -7.25 0.57 13.10
C SER A 26 -7.38 1.94 12.45
N ASP A 27 -6.92 2.95 13.16
CA ASP A 27 -6.80 4.32 12.66
C ASP A 27 -5.36 4.63 12.25
N VAL A 28 -5.16 5.23 11.08
CA VAL A 28 -3.88 5.78 10.67
C VAL A 28 -3.90 7.29 10.86
N THR A 29 -2.90 7.85 11.52
CA THR A 29 -2.81 9.29 11.81
C THR A 29 -1.40 9.82 11.60
N LEU A 30 -1.26 11.11 11.27
CA LEU A 30 0.05 11.77 11.27
C LEU A 30 0.63 11.78 12.69
N SER A 31 1.89 11.35 12.83
CA SER A 31 2.57 11.28 14.13
C SER A 31 3.52 12.46 14.32
N TRP A 32 4.53 12.57 13.46
CA TRP A 32 5.44 13.72 13.33
C TRP A 32 5.93 13.79 11.87
N PRO A 33 6.62 14.87 11.45
CA PRO A 33 6.95 15.08 10.03
C PRO A 33 7.57 13.85 9.36
N GLY A 34 6.94 13.38 8.28
CA GLY A 34 7.36 12.22 7.49
C GLY A 34 6.99 10.86 8.08
N THR A 35 6.13 10.80 9.10
CA THR A 35 5.72 9.54 9.74
C THR A 35 4.24 9.50 10.04
N VAL A 36 3.71 8.27 10.02
CA VAL A 36 2.33 7.95 10.35
C VAL A 36 2.30 6.93 11.48
N LYS A 37 1.23 6.94 12.25
CA LYS A 37 0.96 6.02 13.34
C LYS A 37 -0.33 5.27 13.06
N LYS A 38 -0.24 3.94 12.96
CA LYS A 38 -1.38 3.02 12.98
C LYS A 38 -1.68 2.67 14.43
N THR A 39 -2.92 2.84 14.87
CA THR A 39 -3.40 2.49 16.22
C THR A 39 -4.53 1.48 16.09
N THR A 40 -4.46 0.35 16.78
CA THR A 40 -5.54 -0.65 16.78
C THR A 40 -6.68 -0.22 17.72
N ASN A 41 -7.93 -0.45 17.29
CA ASN A 41 -9.13 -0.25 18.11
C ASN A 41 -9.60 -1.57 18.74
N SER A 42 -8.82 -2.64 18.57
CA SER A 42 -9.16 -4.00 18.99
C SER A 42 -8.12 -4.54 19.97
N ASN A 43 -8.46 -5.61 20.69
CA ASN A 43 -7.48 -6.36 21.51
C ASN A 43 -6.43 -7.12 20.66
N PHE A 44 -6.39 -6.89 19.35
CA PHE A 44 -5.40 -7.48 18.45
C PHE A 44 -4.17 -6.59 18.45
N GLY A 45 -3.12 -7.04 19.14
CA GLY A 45 -1.84 -6.34 19.19
C GLY A 45 -1.20 -6.26 17.81
N LEU A 46 -0.54 -5.15 17.51
CA LEU A 46 0.13 -4.89 16.24
C LEU A 46 1.55 -5.52 16.19
N GLU A 47 1.92 -6.30 17.20
CA GLU A 47 3.22 -6.98 17.29
C GLU A 47 3.53 -7.85 16.06
N GLN A 48 2.55 -8.65 15.62
CA GLN A 48 2.72 -9.52 14.45
C GLN A 48 2.96 -8.70 13.19
N GLU A 49 2.12 -7.68 12.94
CA GLU A 49 2.26 -6.82 11.77
C GLU A 49 3.63 -6.15 11.75
N TYR A 50 4.05 -5.57 12.89
CA TYR A 50 5.36 -4.95 13.02
C TYR A 50 6.50 -5.94 12.75
N ALA A 51 6.43 -7.15 13.31
CA ALA A 51 7.44 -8.18 13.12
C ALA A 51 7.56 -8.62 11.64
N VAL A 52 6.42 -8.79 10.95
CA VAL A 52 6.40 -9.08 9.51
C VAL A 52 7.02 -7.94 8.73
N MET A 53 6.58 -6.70 9.00
CA MET A 53 7.10 -5.52 8.32
C MET A 53 8.63 -5.39 8.49
N LEU A 54 9.13 -5.58 9.72
CA LEU A 54 10.55 -5.50 10.02
C LEU A 54 11.33 -6.58 9.27
N SER A 55 10.84 -7.83 9.29
CA SER A 55 11.46 -8.96 8.59
C SER A 55 11.54 -8.72 7.09
N LEU A 56 10.49 -8.18 6.46
CA LEU A 56 10.47 -7.84 5.04
C LEU A 56 11.49 -6.74 4.70
N TRP A 57 11.56 -5.70 5.51
CA TRP A 57 12.51 -4.60 5.31
C TRP A 57 13.96 -5.03 5.43
N GLU A 58 14.28 -5.84 6.43
CA GLU A 58 15.61 -6.42 6.63
C GLU A 58 15.98 -7.38 5.50
N ALA A 59 15.00 -8.06 4.89
CA ALA A 59 15.17 -8.89 3.71
C ALA A 59 15.27 -8.09 2.38
N GLY A 60 15.14 -6.76 2.42
CA GLY A 60 15.31 -5.89 1.26
C GLY A 60 14.03 -5.58 0.47
N PHE A 61 12.85 -5.97 0.97
CA PHE A 61 11.58 -5.59 0.36
C PHE A 61 11.16 -4.20 0.84
N HIS A 62 11.32 -3.18 -0.02
CA HIS A 62 11.08 -1.77 0.34
C HIS A 62 9.87 -1.15 -0.38
N ASP A 63 9.06 -1.95 -1.07
CA ASP A 63 7.79 -1.52 -1.69
C ASP A 63 6.65 -1.54 -0.66
N MET A 64 6.89 -0.95 0.51
CA MET A 64 5.99 -0.83 1.66
C MET A 64 6.45 0.32 2.58
N PRO A 65 5.62 0.84 3.51
CA PRO A 65 6.07 1.81 4.52
C PRO A 65 7.20 1.26 5.37
N LYS A 66 8.21 2.06 5.69
CA LYS A 66 9.28 1.65 6.61
C LYS A 66 8.73 1.53 8.04
N PRO A 67 8.75 0.35 8.69
CA PRO A 67 8.45 0.26 10.11
C PRO A 67 9.54 0.98 10.89
N ILE A 68 9.15 1.85 11.82
CA ILE A 68 10.08 2.65 12.63
C ILE A 68 10.08 2.15 14.07
N GLN A 69 8.89 1.97 14.65
CA GLN A 69 8.76 1.63 16.06
C GLN A 69 7.40 0.96 16.33
N LEU A 70 7.41 -0.12 17.10
CA LEU A 70 6.25 -0.57 17.87
C LEU A 70 6.26 0.14 19.23
N LYS A 71 5.14 0.73 19.64
CA LYS A 71 5.01 1.35 20.97
C LYS A 71 4.94 0.30 22.06
N ASP A 72 5.34 0.67 23.27
CA ASP A 72 5.44 -0.25 24.43
C ASP A 72 4.09 -0.87 24.83
N ASP A 73 2.98 -0.25 24.42
CA ASP A 73 1.62 -0.78 24.62
C ASP A 73 1.27 -1.91 23.64
N GLY A 74 2.07 -2.14 22.58
CA GLY A 74 1.78 -3.12 21.53
C GLY A 74 0.64 -2.72 20.60
N ASP A 75 0.01 -1.57 20.83
CA ASP A 75 -1.24 -1.15 20.19
C ASP A 75 -1.00 -0.10 19.08
N SER A 76 0.25 0.33 18.90
CA SER A 76 0.60 1.32 17.89
C SER A 76 1.89 0.99 17.14
N ILE A 77 1.85 1.08 15.82
CA ILE A 77 3.03 1.08 14.95
C ILE A 77 3.25 2.47 14.39
N VAL A 78 4.47 2.97 14.54
CA VAL A 78 4.97 4.13 13.78
C VAL A 78 5.70 3.63 12.55
N MET A 79 5.37 4.21 11.40
CA MET A 79 6.01 3.91 10.12
C MET A 79 6.26 5.19 9.30
N ALA A 80 7.10 5.09 8.27
CA ALA A 80 7.33 6.20 7.35
C ALA A 80 6.07 6.52 6.55
N GLU A 81 5.81 7.80 6.33
CA GLU A 81 4.70 8.27 5.51
C GLU A 81 4.95 8.04 4.02
N ILE A 82 3.92 7.58 3.30
CA ILE A 82 3.89 7.57 1.83
C ILE A 82 3.17 8.85 1.37
N LEU A 83 3.96 9.89 1.08
CA LEU A 83 3.45 11.24 0.80
C LEU A 83 2.52 11.36 -0.41
N TYR A 84 2.71 10.49 -1.40
CA TYR A 84 2.13 10.63 -2.74
C TYR A 84 1.36 9.39 -3.18
N GLY A 85 0.94 8.54 -2.23
CA GLY A 85 0.14 7.35 -2.48
C GLY A 85 -1.36 7.64 -2.44
N THR A 86 -2.10 7.02 -3.34
CA THR A 86 -3.57 6.87 -3.30
C THR A 86 -3.93 5.39 -3.44
N PRO A 87 -5.01 4.87 -2.81
CA PRO A 87 -5.46 3.51 -3.04
C PRO A 87 -5.69 3.18 -4.52
N LEU A 88 -5.36 1.95 -4.93
CA LEU A 88 -5.61 1.47 -6.30
C LEU A 88 -7.10 1.53 -6.67
N GLU A 89 -8.00 1.43 -5.70
CA GLU A 89 -9.45 1.56 -5.89
C GLU A 89 -9.85 2.94 -6.46
N GLU A 90 -9.21 4.02 -5.98
CA GLU A 90 -9.45 5.37 -6.50
C GLU A 90 -8.98 5.48 -7.96
N LEU A 91 -7.83 4.89 -8.28
CA LEU A 91 -7.31 4.85 -9.65
C LEU A 91 -8.27 4.09 -10.59
N LEU A 92 -8.81 2.96 -10.15
CA LEU A 92 -9.79 2.18 -10.93
C LEU A 92 -11.02 3.03 -11.28
N THR A 93 -11.55 3.74 -10.29
CA THR A 93 -12.69 4.65 -10.47
C THR A 93 -12.42 5.70 -11.54
N LEU A 94 -11.21 6.29 -11.55
CA LEU A 94 -10.82 7.29 -12.54
C LEU A 94 -10.57 6.71 -13.94
N VAL A 95 -10.11 5.45 -14.03
CA VAL A 95 -9.99 4.74 -15.31
C VAL A 95 -11.36 4.43 -15.89
N GLU A 96 -12.31 3.98 -15.07
CA GLU A 96 -13.69 3.70 -15.47
C GLU A 96 -14.41 4.98 -15.94
N ALA A 97 -14.14 6.11 -15.28
CA ALA A 97 -14.63 7.43 -15.69
C ALA A 97 -13.95 7.97 -16.97
N GLY A 98 -12.91 7.30 -17.49
CA GLY A 98 -12.15 7.73 -18.66
C GLY A 98 -11.22 8.93 -18.41
N GLU A 99 -10.98 9.28 -17.15
CA GLU A 99 -10.08 10.37 -16.75
C GLU A 99 -8.61 9.95 -16.82
N ILE A 100 -8.34 8.66 -16.64
CA ILE A 100 -7.02 8.05 -16.77
C ILE A 100 -6.95 7.20 -18.03
N PRO A 101 -5.95 7.43 -18.92
CA PRO A 101 -5.77 6.61 -20.10
C PRO A 101 -5.44 5.14 -19.76
N LYS A 102 -6.06 4.19 -20.48
CA LYS A 102 -5.84 2.75 -20.29
C LYS A 102 -4.38 2.32 -20.39
N PHE A 103 -3.57 2.96 -21.24
CA PHE A 103 -2.16 2.61 -21.38
C PHE A 103 -1.36 2.93 -20.11
N LEU A 104 -1.71 4.00 -19.39
CA LEU A 104 -1.06 4.36 -18.13
C LEU A 104 -1.47 3.39 -17.03
N PHE A 105 -2.75 3.04 -16.98
CA PHE A 105 -3.23 2.03 -16.04
C PHE A 105 -2.53 0.68 -16.24
N LYS A 106 -2.35 0.25 -17.51
CA LYS A 106 -1.57 -0.94 -17.85
C LYS A 106 -0.13 -0.86 -17.33
N HIS A 107 0.54 0.28 -17.52
CA HIS A 107 1.90 0.49 -17.01
C HIS A 107 1.97 0.36 -15.47
N ILE A 108 0.98 0.89 -14.74
CA ILE A 108 0.90 0.76 -13.28
C ILE A 108 0.69 -0.70 -12.87
N LEU A 109 -0.13 -1.45 -13.60
CA LEU A 109 -0.34 -2.87 -13.34
C LEU A 109 0.91 -3.72 -13.60
N ASP A 110 1.72 -3.35 -14.60
CA ASP A 110 3.02 -4.00 -14.82
C ASP A 110 3.93 -3.78 -13.60
N ILE A 111 3.99 -2.56 -13.04
CA ILE A 111 4.75 -2.27 -11.81
C ILE A 111 4.19 -3.06 -10.61
N LEU A 112 2.87 -3.12 -10.46
CA LEU A 112 2.22 -3.89 -9.39
C LEU A 112 2.59 -5.37 -9.48
N ARG A 113 2.58 -5.95 -10.69
CA ARG A 113 2.98 -7.34 -10.89
C ARG A 113 4.41 -7.57 -10.39
N GLU A 114 5.35 -6.71 -10.76
CA GLU A 114 6.73 -6.83 -10.31
C GLU A 114 6.86 -6.70 -8.78
N VAL A 115 6.10 -5.80 -8.15
CA VAL A 115 6.06 -5.64 -6.68
C VAL A 115 5.55 -6.92 -6.01
N LEU A 116 4.45 -7.49 -6.52
CA LEU A 116 3.86 -8.73 -5.98
C LEU A 116 4.79 -9.92 -6.14
N GLU A 117 5.45 -10.05 -7.30
CA GLU A 117 6.44 -11.10 -7.53
C GLU A 117 7.61 -11.01 -6.55
N ARG A 118 8.13 -9.79 -6.33
CA ARG A 118 9.17 -9.56 -5.31
C ARG A 118 8.69 -9.87 -3.90
N PHE A 119 7.46 -9.46 -3.56
CA PHE A 119 6.87 -9.73 -2.26
C PHE A 119 6.71 -11.24 -2.03
N TRP A 120 6.09 -11.98 -2.96
CA TRP A 120 5.92 -13.43 -2.81
C TRP A 120 7.24 -14.19 -2.80
N ALA A 121 8.28 -13.69 -3.48
CA ALA A 121 9.63 -14.26 -3.41
C ALA A 121 10.26 -14.17 -2.01
N THR A 122 9.75 -13.32 -1.10
CA THR A 122 10.17 -13.30 0.31
C THR A 122 9.66 -14.48 1.12
N GLY A 123 8.74 -15.30 0.56
CA GLY A 123 8.11 -16.43 1.26
C GLY A 123 6.90 -16.04 2.12
N PHE A 124 6.44 -14.78 2.03
CA PHE A 124 5.23 -14.30 2.69
C PHE A 124 4.03 -14.29 1.73
N ALA A 125 2.86 -14.53 2.32
CA ALA A 125 1.55 -14.23 1.75
C ALA A 125 0.96 -13.04 2.52
N HIS A 126 0.33 -12.11 1.80
CA HIS A 126 -0.29 -10.92 2.37
C HIS A 126 -1.57 -11.29 3.13
N ASN A 127 -2.36 -12.23 2.58
CA ASN A 127 -3.63 -12.76 3.09
C ASN A 127 -4.80 -11.79 3.18
N ASP A 128 -4.58 -10.50 2.96
CA ASP A 128 -5.63 -9.49 2.81
C ASP A 128 -5.33 -8.55 1.65
N LEU A 129 -4.95 -9.13 0.52
CA LEU A 129 -4.57 -8.35 -0.66
C LEU A 129 -5.82 -7.90 -1.43
N HIS A 130 -6.10 -6.60 -1.37
CA HIS A 130 -7.17 -5.95 -2.13
C HIS A 130 -6.74 -4.53 -2.54
N THR A 131 -7.54 -3.89 -3.39
CA THR A 131 -7.25 -2.58 -4.00
C THR A 131 -7.02 -1.46 -2.99
N ASN A 132 -7.70 -1.48 -1.83
CA ASN A 132 -7.44 -0.51 -0.77
C ASN A 132 -6.09 -0.73 -0.04
N ASN A 133 -5.53 -1.95 -0.06
CA ASN A 133 -4.24 -2.27 0.56
C ASN A 133 -3.06 -2.14 -0.42
N ILE A 134 -3.29 -1.47 -1.55
CA ILE A 134 -2.30 -1.19 -2.58
C ILE A 134 -2.33 0.31 -2.83
N LEU A 135 -1.22 0.99 -2.55
CA LEU A 135 -1.07 2.40 -2.83
C LEU A 135 -0.31 2.61 -4.14
N ILE A 136 -0.81 3.52 -4.97
CA ILE A 136 -0.21 3.95 -6.22
C ILE A 136 0.20 5.41 -6.11
N GLY A 137 1.39 5.75 -6.60
CA GLY A 137 1.86 7.12 -6.55
C GLY A 137 3.13 7.33 -7.34
N VAL A 138 3.82 8.42 -7.02
CA VAL A 138 5.14 8.73 -7.59
C VAL A 138 6.17 8.91 -6.50
N ASP A 139 7.43 8.55 -6.78
CA ASP A 139 8.55 8.86 -5.91
C ASP A 139 8.99 10.34 -6.04
N GLN A 140 10.00 10.74 -5.26
CA GLN A 140 10.51 12.12 -5.22
C GLN A 140 11.09 12.61 -6.55
N VAL A 141 11.41 11.70 -7.47
CA VAL A 141 11.94 12.03 -8.80
C VAL A 141 10.88 11.87 -9.90
N GLY A 142 9.64 11.53 -9.53
CA GLY A 142 8.49 11.48 -10.42
C GLY A 142 8.26 10.13 -11.11
N ASN A 143 8.89 9.04 -10.66
CA ASN A 143 8.62 7.71 -11.20
C ASN A 143 7.41 7.08 -10.51
N TRP A 144 6.58 6.36 -11.27
CA TRP A 144 5.49 5.56 -10.71
C TRP A 144 6.01 4.52 -9.73
N ARG A 145 5.27 4.36 -8.64
CA ARG A 145 5.54 3.42 -7.57
C ARG A 145 4.24 2.79 -7.09
N VAL A 146 4.38 1.57 -6.61
CA VAL A 146 3.34 0.78 -5.98
C VAL A 146 3.87 0.38 -4.62
N TRP A 147 3.05 0.52 -3.58
CA TRP A 147 3.37 0.07 -2.22
C TRP A 147 2.27 -0.84 -1.71
N LEU A 148 2.67 -1.91 -1.03
CA LEU A 148 1.76 -2.75 -0.26
C LEU A 148 1.64 -2.19 1.17
N ILE A 149 0.44 -2.19 1.72
CA ILE A 149 0.14 -1.73 3.08
C ILE A 149 -0.76 -2.74 3.81
N ASP A 150 -0.85 -2.58 5.13
CA ASP A 150 -1.68 -3.41 6.02
C ASP A 150 -1.27 -4.89 6.07
N PHE A 151 -0.16 -5.16 6.75
CA PHE A 151 0.40 -6.51 6.87
C PHE A 151 -0.18 -7.29 8.06
N GLY A 152 -1.31 -6.84 8.64
CA GLY A 152 -1.88 -7.41 9.87
C GLY A 152 -2.25 -8.89 9.77
N THR A 153 -2.56 -9.37 8.55
CA THR A 153 -2.91 -10.77 8.28
C THR A 153 -1.78 -11.54 7.58
N SER A 154 -0.67 -10.88 7.30
CA SER A 154 0.43 -11.47 6.55
C SER A 154 1.15 -12.56 7.36
N LEU A 155 1.47 -13.65 6.67
CA LEU A 155 2.07 -14.85 7.26
C LEU A 155 3.05 -15.48 6.27
N GLN A 156 4.07 -16.17 6.77
CA GLN A 156 4.90 -17.02 5.94
C GLN A 156 4.05 -18.18 5.39
N GLY A 157 4.13 -18.42 4.07
CA GLY A 157 3.37 -19.50 3.46
C GLY A 157 3.03 -19.26 2.00
N ASP A 158 2.01 -19.98 1.55
CA ASP A 158 1.59 -20.04 0.16
C ASP A 158 0.77 -18.80 -0.26
N PRO A 159 1.23 -18.02 -1.26
CA PRO A 159 0.53 -16.85 -1.76
C PRO A 159 -0.63 -17.15 -2.74
N GLU A 160 -1.08 -18.40 -2.90
CA GLU A 160 -2.18 -18.72 -3.85
C GLU A 160 -3.48 -17.92 -3.59
N LYS A 161 -3.79 -17.57 -2.34
CA LYS A 161 -4.92 -16.68 -2.01
C LYS A 161 -4.74 -15.31 -2.65
N ASP A 162 -3.58 -14.67 -2.43
CA ASP A 162 -3.24 -13.37 -2.99
C ASP A 162 -3.29 -13.41 -4.53
N LYS A 163 -2.67 -14.42 -5.15
CA LYS A 163 -2.66 -14.59 -6.61
C LYS A 163 -4.07 -14.71 -7.17
N THR A 164 -4.94 -15.46 -6.50
CA THR A 164 -6.34 -15.62 -6.91
C THR A 164 -7.08 -14.29 -6.85
N GLN A 165 -6.88 -13.50 -5.79
CA GLN A 165 -7.49 -12.17 -5.66
C GLN A 165 -7.00 -11.20 -6.75
N MET A 166 -5.72 -11.27 -7.12
CA MET A 166 -5.12 -10.36 -8.10
C MET A 166 -5.31 -10.78 -9.56
N ARG A 167 -5.73 -12.03 -9.82
CA ARG A 167 -5.89 -12.56 -11.18
C ARG A 167 -6.75 -11.67 -12.09
N ARG A 168 -7.83 -11.09 -11.56
CA ARG A 168 -8.74 -10.16 -12.27
C ARG A 168 -8.04 -8.94 -12.88
N PHE A 169 -6.88 -8.54 -12.33
CA PHE A 169 -6.13 -7.40 -12.86
C PHE A 169 -5.16 -7.75 -13.97
N PHE A 170 -4.76 -9.02 -14.06
CA PHE A 170 -3.70 -9.46 -14.98
C PHE A 170 -4.22 -10.26 -16.17
N ASP A 171 -5.39 -10.90 -16.02
CA ASP A 171 -5.98 -11.74 -17.07
C ASP A 171 -6.92 -10.96 -18.01
N ASP A 172 -7.44 -9.80 -17.58
CA ASP A 172 -8.50 -9.04 -18.28
C ASP A 172 -8.00 -7.87 -19.17
N LEU A 173 -6.71 -7.85 -19.57
CA LEU A 173 -6.10 -6.76 -20.37
C LEU A 173 -5.43 -7.18 -21.68
#